data_AF-A0A7V4MTM2-F1
#
_entry.id   AF-A0A7V4MTM2-F1
#
_cell.length_a   1.000
_cell.length_b   1.000
_cell.length_c   1.000
_cell.angle_alpha   90.00
_cell.angle_beta   90.00
_cell.angle_gamma   90.00
#
_symmetry.space_group_name_H-M   'P 1'
#
loop_
_entity.id
_entity.type
_entity.pdbx_description
1 polymer ?
#
loop_
_entity_poly.entity_id
_entity_poly.type
_entity_poly.pdbx_seq_one_letter_code
_entity_poly.pdbx_strand_id
1 'polypeptide(L)'
;MAVPNSSMARTARVGAMQTKLASIDTLVDKGAISAAEAAKRRQAVAQEMSGRQWRLNIKALVGLLFFSAVLLAILRSLAEPGGPLWLFAIPPVVAQVGDYATVLAPLVAISVAIERLLETVFDWFEQSTRSAAEVLAAPREALDWIGREYQEAYQAAAEAAATTGVTVTPAQAEVLAQAEERLAKAEARLRSWTGAPEYRAWKRALSIWIGLLVGLVVAIMGDLGMFHIIGVPAPRLLDMLVTGLIIGAGPGPMHSIIGILQSGKDAVNNLAELARGKAVRDAAQALLIQSQVK
;
A
#
# COMPACT_ATOMS: atom_id res chain seq x y z
N MET A 1 -18.97 5.23 -21.24
CA MET A 1 -17.50 5.36 -21.33
C MET A 1 -16.90 3.96 -21.33
N ALA A 2 -16.35 3.51 -22.46
CA ALA A 2 -15.68 2.21 -22.53
C ALA A 2 -14.34 2.31 -21.79
N VAL A 3 -14.19 1.56 -20.70
CA VAL A 3 -12.90 1.39 -20.03
C VAL A 3 -11.99 0.67 -21.04
N PRO A 4 -10.87 1.26 -21.47
CA PRO A 4 -9.94 0.57 -22.36
C PRO A 4 -9.48 -0.71 -21.66
N ASN A 5 -9.72 -1.85 -22.30
CA ASN A 5 -9.43 -3.17 -21.74
C ASN A 5 -7.91 -3.40 -21.73
N SER A 6 -7.24 -2.75 -20.78
CA SER A 6 -5.78 -2.70 -20.63
C SER A 6 -5.15 -4.08 -20.43
N SER A 7 -5.94 -5.05 -19.97
CA SER A 7 -5.57 -6.45 -19.82
C SER A 7 -5.37 -7.16 -21.16
N MET A 8 -6.24 -6.94 -22.16
CA MET A 8 -6.08 -7.52 -23.51
C MET A 8 -4.83 -6.99 -24.21
N ALA A 9 -4.60 -5.68 -24.12
CA ALA A 9 -3.40 -5.06 -24.67
C ALA A 9 -2.13 -5.60 -24.02
N ARG A 10 -2.14 -5.84 -22.70
CA ARG A 10 -1.00 -6.41 -21.97
C ARG A 10 -0.75 -7.86 -22.38
N THR A 11 -1.81 -8.66 -22.53
CA THR A 11 -1.73 -10.09 -22.84
C THR A 11 -1.26 -10.31 -24.28
N ALA A 12 -1.79 -9.54 -25.24
CA ALA A 12 -1.32 -9.52 -26.63
C ALA A 12 0.16 -9.13 -26.72
N ARG A 13 0.61 -8.19 -25.88
CA ARG A 13 2.01 -7.76 -25.82
C ARG A 13 2.92 -8.83 -25.21
N VAL A 14 2.50 -9.48 -24.13
CA VAL A 14 3.25 -10.60 -23.52
C VAL A 14 3.34 -11.78 -24.50
N GLY A 15 2.24 -12.10 -25.18
CA GLY A 15 2.22 -13.11 -26.25
C GLY A 15 3.22 -12.76 -27.36
N ALA A 16 3.18 -11.54 -27.90
CA ALA A 16 4.13 -11.09 -28.92
C ALA A 16 5.60 -11.14 -28.45
N MET A 17 5.86 -10.86 -27.17
CA MET A 17 7.21 -10.96 -26.59
C MET A 17 7.67 -12.42 -26.42
N GLN A 18 6.77 -13.33 -26.03
CA GLN A 18 7.06 -14.76 -26.00
C GLN A 18 7.34 -15.30 -27.40
N THR A 19 6.59 -14.85 -28.41
CA THR A 19 6.86 -15.20 -29.81
C THR A 19 8.22 -14.66 -30.26
N LYS A 20 8.61 -13.44 -29.85
CA LYS A 20 9.96 -12.91 -30.09
C LYS A 20 11.05 -13.76 -29.43
N LEU A 21 10.86 -14.20 -28.18
CA LEU A 21 11.82 -15.07 -27.49
C LEU A 21 11.97 -16.43 -28.20
N ALA A 22 10.85 -17.06 -28.54
CA ALA A 22 10.86 -18.31 -29.31
C ALA A 22 11.54 -18.14 -30.69
N SER A 23 11.35 -16.98 -31.34
CA SER A 23 12.04 -16.67 -32.60
C SER A 23 13.56 -16.53 -32.41
N ILE A 24 14.03 -16.03 -31.27
CA ILE A 24 15.46 -15.97 -30.95
C ILE A 24 16.02 -17.37 -30.76
N ASP A 25 15.29 -18.24 -30.05
CA ASP A 25 15.73 -19.63 -29.79
C ASP A 25 15.85 -20.42 -31.10
N THR A 26 14.83 -20.31 -31.96
CA THR A 26 14.87 -20.95 -33.29
C THR A 26 15.99 -20.42 -34.20
N LEU A 27 16.42 -19.16 -34.06
CA LEU A 27 17.56 -18.61 -34.80
C LEU A 27 18.91 -19.13 -34.27
N VAL A 28 19.01 -19.37 -32.95
CA VAL A 28 20.19 -20.00 -32.34
C VAL A 28 20.31 -21.46 -32.79
N ASP A 29 19.21 -22.21 -32.74
CA ASP A 29 19.20 -23.63 -33.12
C ASP A 29 19.56 -23.84 -34.59
N LYS A 30 19.20 -22.89 -35.45
CA LYS A 30 19.56 -22.88 -36.88
C LYS A 30 20.99 -22.38 -37.14
N GLY A 31 21.74 -21.98 -36.10
CA GLY A 31 23.08 -21.40 -36.24
C GLY A 31 23.10 -20.03 -36.93
N ALA A 32 21.95 -19.38 -37.09
CA ALA A 32 21.82 -18.10 -37.78
C ALA A 32 22.33 -16.91 -36.95
N ILE A 33 22.40 -17.06 -35.62
CA ILE A 33 22.97 -16.09 -34.69
C ILE A 33 23.83 -16.80 -33.65
N SER A 34 24.87 -16.11 -33.16
CA SER A 34 25.71 -16.64 -32.08
C SER A 34 24.99 -16.64 -30.72
N ALA A 35 25.43 -17.49 -29.80
CA ALA A 35 24.91 -17.53 -28.43
C ALA A 35 25.07 -16.18 -27.70
N ALA A 36 26.17 -15.46 -27.95
CA ALA A 36 26.41 -14.14 -27.39
C ALA A 36 25.41 -13.09 -27.90
N GLU A 37 25.07 -13.16 -29.19
CA GLU A 37 24.09 -12.25 -29.79
C GLU A 37 22.66 -12.57 -29.33
N ALA A 38 22.33 -13.85 -29.17
CA ALA A 38 21.07 -14.28 -28.59
C ALA A 38 20.90 -13.81 -27.14
N ALA A 39 21.94 -13.89 -26.32
CA ALA A 39 21.93 -13.37 -24.95
C ALA A 39 21.63 -11.86 -24.93
N LYS A 40 22.28 -11.09 -25.80
CA LYS A 40 22.05 -9.64 -25.93
C LYS A 40 20.63 -9.30 -26.37
N ARG A 41 20.07 -10.05 -27.33
CA ARG A 41 18.67 -9.88 -27.79
C ARG A 41 17.65 -10.28 -26.73
N ARG A 42 17.88 -11.37 -26.00
CA ARG A 42 17.05 -11.76 -24.85
C ARG A 42 17.07 -10.69 -23.77
N GLN A 43 18.23 -10.10 -23.48
CA GLN A 43 18.36 -9.01 -22.52
C GLN A 43 17.60 -7.75 -22.98
N ALA A 44 17.64 -7.41 -24.28
CA ALA A 44 16.86 -6.31 -24.84
C ALA A 44 15.35 -6.55 -24.73
N VAL A 45 14.87 -7.77 -25.02
CA VAL A 45 13.45 -8.15 -24.87
C VAL A 45 13.03 -8.14 -23.40
N ALA A 46 13.89 -8.60 -22.48
CA ALA A 46 13.65 -8.52 -21.04
C ALA A 46 13.62 -7.06 -20.54
N GLN A 47 14.49 -6.19 -21.07
CA GLN A 47 14.44 -4.76 -20.82
C GLN A 47 13.17 -4.11 -21.40
N GLU A 48 12.69 -4.53 -22.57
CA GLU A 48 11.44 -4.05 -23.14
C GLU A 48 10.21 -4.51 -22.33
N MET A 49 10.24 -5.75 -21.82
CA MET A 49 9.22 -6.29 -20.91
C MET A 49 9.19 -5.56 -19.56
N SER A 50 10.35 -5.18 -19.04
CA SER A 50 10.47 -4.42 -17.78
C SER A 50 10.24 -2.91 -17.95
N GLY A 51 10.53 -2.35 -19.13
CA GLY A 51 10.55 -0.91 -19.41
C GLY A 51 9.19 -0.21 -19.38
N ARG A 52 8.10 -0.96 -19.24
CA ARG A 52 6.75 -0.40 -19.03
C ARG A 52 5.99 -1.06 -17.89
N GLN A 53 6.71 -1.66 -16.94
CA GLN A 53 6.13 -1.82 -15.61
C GLN A 53 5.72 -0.42 -15.14
N TRP A 54 4.46 -0.24 -14.78
CA TRP A 54 4.00 0.91 -14.01
C TRP A 54 4.73 0.88 -12.67
N ARG A 55 6.01 1.22 -12.68
CA ARG A 55 6.79 1.50 -11.50
C ARG A 55 6.27 2.86 -11.09
N LEU A 56 5.33 2.87 -10.15
CA LEU A 56 4.99 4.07 -9.40
C LEU A 56 6.31 4.72 -9.04
N ASN A 57 6.60 5.86 -9.65
CA ASN A 57 7.83 6.56 -9.39
C ASN A 57 7.70 7.09 -7.97
N ILE A 58 8.36 6.41 -7.01
CA ILE A 58 8.27 6.75 -5.58
C ILE A 58 8.57 8.23 -5.38
N LYS A 59 9.53 8.79 -6.14
CA LYS A 59 9.85 10.23 -6.11
C LYS A 59 8.67 11.10 -6.53
N ALA A 60 7.91 10.68 -7.55
CA ALA A 60 6.72 11.39 -7.99
C ALA A 60 5.59 11.30 -6.95
N LEU A 61 5.39 10.14 -6.33
CA LEU A 61 4.40 9.96 -5.26
C LEU A 61 4.72 10.79 -4.01
N VAL A 62 5.99 10.81 -3.59
CA VAL A 62 6.45 11.65 -2.48
C VAL A 62 6.34 13.13 -2.84
N GLY A 63 6.72 13.51 -4.06
CA GLY A 63 6.57 14.88 -4.55
C GLY A 63 5.11 15.32 -4.60
N LEU A 64 4.20 14.45 -5.05
CA LEU A 64 2.76 14.70 -5.08
C LEU A 64 2.21 14.88 -3.66
N LEU A 65 2.63 14.03 -2.73
CA LEU A 65 2.20 14.08 -1.33
C LEU A 65 2.69 15.34 -0.62
N PHE A 66 3.94 15.75 -0.86
CA PHE A 66 4.47 16.99 -0.33
C PHE A 66 3.77 18.20 -0.94
N PHE A 67 3.57 18.20 -2.26
CA PHE A 67 2.87 19.27 -2.97
C PHE A 67 1.42 19.41 -2.49
N SER A 68 0.68 18.30 -2.35
CA SER A 68 -0.69 18.33 -1.85
C SER A 68 -0.77 18.84 -0.42
N ALA A 69 0.17 18.43 0.45
CA ALA A 69 0.22 18.91 1.83
C ALA A 69 0.51 20.41 1.92
N VAL A 70 1.50 20.91 1.17
CA VAL A 70 1.83 22.35 1.13
C VAL A 70 0.67 23.16 0.56
N LEU A 71 0.06 22.70 -0.54
CA LEU A 71 -1.10 23.36 -1.13
C LEU A 71 -2.26 23.43 -0.13
N LEU A 72 -2.54 22.32 0.56
CA LEU A 72 -3.59 22.26 1.56
C LEU A 72 -3.31 23.19 2.75
N ALA A 73 -2.08 23.22 3.23
CA ALA A 73 -1.66 24.10 4.32
C ALA A 73 -1.81 25.58 3.92
N ILE A 74 -1.43 25.95 2.69
CA ILE A 74 -1.64 27.30 2.15
C ILE A 74 -3.14 27.61 2.13
N LEU A 75 -3.97 26.75 1.54
CA LEU A 75 -5.42 26.95 1.49
C LEU A 75 -6.02 27.12 2.88
N ARG A 76 -5.61 26.28 3.85
CA ARG A 76 -6.06 26.36 5.25
C ARG A 76 -5.64 27.66 5.92
N SER A 77 -4.43 28.16 5.63
CA SER A 77 -3.90 29.40 6.21
C SER A 77 -4.63 30.66 5.74
N LEU A 78 -5.26 30.64 4.55
CA LEU A 78 -6.04 31.77 4.05
C LEU A 78 -7.26 32.07 4.90
N ALA A 79 -7.75 31.09 5.68
CA ALA A 79 -8.85 31.27 6.61
C ALA A 79 -8.41 31.80 7.99
N GLU A 80 -7.11 31.90 8.26
CA GLU A 80 -6.57 32.28 9.56
C GLU A 80 -6.22 33.77 9.64
N PRO A 81 -6.35 34.40 10.82
CA PRO A 81 -5.86 35.76 11.06
C PRO A 81 -4.33 35.78 10.93
N GLY A 82 -3.83 36.45 9.88
CA GLY A 82 -2.41 36.47 9.50
C GLY A 82 -2.11 35.78 8.16
N GLY A 83 -3.10 35.12 7.56
CA GLY A 83 -2.97 34.51 6.23
C GLY A 83 -1.81 33.52 6.15
N PRO A 84 -1.01 33.51 5.07
CA PRO A 84 0.11 32.60 4.91
C PRO A 84 1.20 32.68 6.00
N LEU A 85 1.32 33.83 6.70
CA LEU A 85 2.31 33.98 7.77
C LEU A 85 1.96 33.11 9.00
N TRP A 86 0.69 32.74 9.16
CA TRP A 86 0.25 31.80 10.19
C TRP A 86 1.02 30.48 10.14
N LEU A 87 1.37 29.99 8.94
CA LEU A 87 2.13 28.74 8.77
C LEU A 87 3.53 28.77 9.42
N PHE A 88 4.10 29.96 9.58
CA PHE A 88 5.43 30.15 10.13
C PHE A 88 5.40 30.63 11.59
N ALA A 89 4.21 30.88 12.14
CA ALA A 89 4.07 31.21 13.54
C ALA A 89 4.48 30.03 14.43
N ILE A 90 5.09 30.34 15.57
CA ILE A 90 5.43 29.37 16.61
C ILE A 90 4.26 29.39 17.62
N PRO A 91 3.50 28.30 17.76
CA PRO A 91 2.40 28.24 18.71
C PRO A 91 2.94 28.22 20.15
N PRO A 92 2.15 28.66 21.14
CA PRO A 92 2.56 28.60 22.54
C PRO A 92 2.81 27.16 22.95
N VAL A 93 3.97 26.90 23.57
CA VAL A 93 4.37 25.58 24.02
C VAL A 93 3.96 25.34 25.47
N VAL A 94 3.71 24.08 25.81
CA VAL A 94 3.39 23.69 27.20
C VAL A 94 4.67 23.75 28.05
N ALA A 95 4.65 24.51 29.15
CA ALA A 95 5.82 24.72 30.01
C ALA A 95 6.25 23.46 30.80
N GLN A 96 5.32 22.55 31.07
CA GLN A 96 5.59 21.27 31.73
C GLN A 96 4.86 20.15 30.98
N VAL A 97 5.62 19.27 30.35
CA VAL A 97 5.08 18.08 29.69
C VAL A 97 5.00 16.97 30.72
N GLY A 98 3.79 16.46 30.95
CA GLY A 98 3.52 15.36 31.87
C GLY A 98 4.08 14.02 31.37
N ASP A 99 3.27 12.97 31.44
CA ASP A 99 3.58 11.71 30.78
C ASP A 99 3.33 11.83 29.27
N TYR A 100 4.36 11.58 28.45
CA TYR A 100 4.26 11.61 27.00
C TYR A 100 3.23 10.62 26.46
N ALA A 101 3.00 9.49 27.14
CA ALA A 101 1.98 8.54 26.74
C ALA A 101 0.57 9.15 26.81
N THR A 102 0.25 9.82 27.92
CA THR A 102 -1.04 10.50 28.12
C THR A 102 -1.22 11.67 27.16
N VAL A 103 -0.16 12.45 26.95
CA VAL A 103 -0.18 13.63 26.10
C VAL A 103 -0.34 13.26 24.62
N LEU A 104 0.30 12.17 24.17
CA LEU A 104 0.24 11.70 22.78
C LEU A 104 -0.91 10.71 22.51
N ALA A 105 -1.62 10.25 23.55
CA ALA A 105 -2.70 9.28 23.42
C ALA A 105 -3.78 9.67 22.37
N PRO A 106 -4.22 10.95 22.27
CA PRO A 106 -5.17 11.34 21.23
C PRO A 106 -4.61 11.16 19.81
N LEU A 107 -3.32 11.45 19.59
CA LEU A 107 -2.68 11.28 18.28
C LEU A 107 -2.53 9.80 17.92
N VAL A 108 -2.23 8.95 18.91
CA VAL A 108 -2.22 7.49 18.73
C VAL A 108 -3.61 6.97 18.38
N ALA A 109 -4.65 7.42 19.08
CA ALA A 109 -6.03 7.03 18.82
C ALA A 109 -6.46 7.41 17.38
N ILE A 110 -6.10 8.60 16.92
CA ILE A 110 -6.33 9.04 15.53
C ILE A 110 -5.58 8.15 14.54
N SER A 111 -4.31 7.84 14.80
CA SER A 111 -3.50 6.98 13.93
C SER A 111 -4.10 5.57 13.80
N VAL A 112 -4.53 4.97 14.92
CA VAL A 112 -5.22 3.68 14.94
C VAL A 112 -6.55 3.75 14.20
N ALA A 113 -7.33 4.82 14.38
CA ALA A 113 -8.59 5.00 13.67
C ALA A 113 -8.40 5.08 12.14
N ILE A 114 -7.37 5.80 11.68
CA ILE A 114 -7.02 5.89 10.25
C ILE A 114 -6.61 4.52 9.72
N GLU A 115 -5.75 3.79 10.44
CA GLU A 115 -5.35 2.44 10.05
C GLU A 115 -6.55 1.51 9.89
N ARG A 116 -7.46 1.48 10.88
CA ARG A 116 -8.65 0.63 10.84
C ARG A 116 -9.62 1.01 9.74
N LEU A 117 -9.80 2.30 9.48
CA LEU A 117 -10.62 2.78 8.37
C LEU A 117 -10.06 2.31 7.02
N LEU A 118 -8.75 2.44 6.81
CA LEU A 118 -8.11 2.04 5.56
C LEU A 118 -8.15 0.53 5.36
N GLU A 119 -7.87 -0.26 6.41
CA GLU A 119 -8.02 -1.71 6.39
C GLU A 119 -9.45 -2.10 5.98
N THR A 120 -10.45 -1.52 6.64
CA THR A 120 -11.87 -1.76 6.33
C THR A 120 -12.22 -1.42 4.89
N VAL A 121 -11.76 -0.27 4.36
CA VAL A 121 -12.02 0.14 2.97
C VAL A 121 -11.36 -0.82 1.98
N PHE A 122 -10.12 -1.25 2.24
CA PHE A 122 -9.41 -2.18 1.37
C PHE A 122 -10.03 -3.58 1.39
N ASP A 123 -10.47 -4.05 2.55
CA ASP A 123 -11.14 -5.34 2.69
C ASP A 123 -12.51 -5.31 2.02
N TRP A 124 -13.25 -4.22 2.20
CA TRP A 124 -14.50 -4.00 1.47
C TRP A 124 -14.28 -3.95 -0.05
N PHE A 125 -13.22 -3.30 -0.53
CA PHE A 125 -12.87 -3.28 -1.95
C PHE A 125 -12.50 -4.67 -2.47
N GLU A 126 -11.72 -5.44 -1.71
CA GLU A 126 -11.40 -6.83 -2.08
C GLU A 126 -12.64 -7.72 -2.11
N GLN A 127 -13.51 -7.59 -1.12
CA GLN A 127 -14.76 -8.33 -1.08
C GLN A 127 -15.66 -7.95 -2.26
N SER A 128 -15.81 -6.65 -2.54
CA SER A 128 -16.60 -6.16 -3.66
C SER A 128 -16.06 -6.63 -5.01
N THR A 129 -14.73 -6.66 -5.19
CA THR A 129 -14.10 -7.17 -6.41
C THR A 129 -14.23 -8.68 -6.55
N ARG A 130 -14.17 -9.44 -5.45
CA ARG A 130 -14.46 -10.88 -5.44
C ARG A 130 -15.93 -11.16 -5.76
N SER A 131 -16.87 -10.49 -5.12
CA SER A 131 -18.29 -10.65 -5.40
C SER A 131 -18.64 -10.23 -6.83
N ALA A 132 -18.02 -9.17 -7.36
CA ALA A 132 -18.15 -8.83 -8.77
C ALA A 132 -17.58 -9.93 -9.69
N ALA A 133 -16.44 -10.53 -9.33
CA ALA A 133 -15.89 -11.67 -10.06
C ALA A 133 -16.79 -12.91 -9.98
N GLU A 134 -17.43 -13.17 -8.84
CA GLU A 134 -18.39 -14.25 -8.63
C GLU A 134 -19.68 -14.01 -9.44
N VAL A 135 -20.22 -12.80 -9.46
CA VAL A 135 -21.37 -12.45 -10.31
C VAL A 135 -21.02 -12.58 -11.80
N LEU A 136 -19.80 -12.20 -12.19
CA LEU A 136 -19.29 -12.42 -13.54
C LEU A 136 -18.96 -13.90 -13.83
N ALA A 137 -18.83 -14.73 -12.80
CA ALA A 137 -18.63 -16.18 -12.89
C ALA A 137 -19.94 -16.97 -12.73
N ALA A 138 -21.05 -16.37 -12.27
CA ALA A 138 -22.39 -16.97 -12.28
C ALA A 138 -22.84 -17.47 -13.67
N PRO A 139 -22.44 -16.82 -14.80
CA PRO A 139 -22.62 -17.40 -16.13
C PRO A 139 -21.95 -18.76 -16.29
N ARG A 140 -20.91 -19.10 -15.54
CA ARG A 140 -20.26 -20.42 -15.56
C ARG A 140 -21.12 -21.48 -14.88
N GLU A 141 -21.78 -21.20 -13.76
CA GLU A 141 -22.72 -22.17 -13.19
C GLU A 141 -23.90 -22.42 -14.13
N ALA A 142 -24.39 -21.34 -14.77
CA ALA A 142 -25.43 -21.44 -15.79
C ALA A 142 -24.93 -22.17 -17.05
N LEU A 143 -23.69 -21.95 -17.51
CA LEU A 143 -23.09 -22.63 -18.66
C LEU A 143 -22.74 -24.09 -18.35
N ASP A 144 -22.20 -24.40 -17.16
CA ASP A 144 -21.92 -25.75 -16.69
C ASP A 144 -23.23 -26.55 -16.48
N TRP A 145 -24.32 -25.87 -16.08
CA TRP A 145 -25.66 -26.47 -16.07
C TRP A 145 -26.20 -26.67 -17.49
N ILE A 146 -26.14 -25.66 -18.37
CA ILE A 146 -26.56 -25.77 -19.79
C ILE A 146 -25.77 -26.87 -20.51
N GLY A 147 -24.47 -27.00 -20.23
CA GLY A 147 -23.61 -28.03 -20.79
C GLY A 147 -24.01 -29.42 -20.32
N ARG A 148 -24.32 -29.60 -19.02
CA ARG A 148 -24.88 -30.86 -18.50
C ARG A 148 -26.24 -31.18 -19.12
N GLU A 149 -27.15 -30.22 -19.14
CA GLU A 149 -28.49 -30.36 -19.70
C GLU A 149 -28.43 -30.67 -21.21
N TYR A 150 -27.51 -30.04 -21.94
CA TYR A 150 -27.29 -30.28 -23.36
C TYR A 150 -26.65 -31.64 -23.62
N GLN A 151 -25.68 -32.07 -22.80
CA GLN A 151 -25.06 -33.39 -22.88
C GLN A 151 -26.09 -34.49 -22.63
N GLU A 152 -26.95 -34.31 -21.62
CA GLU A 152 -28.06 -35.20 -21.29
C GLU A 152 -29.10 -35.22 -22.41
N ALA A 153 -29.50 -34.06 -22.94
CA ALA A 153 -30.40 -33.96 -24.09
C ALA A 153 -29.81 -34.58 -25.36
N TYR A 154 -28.50 -34.46 -25.59
CA TYR A 154 -27.80 -35.07 -26.70
C TYR A 154 -27.73 -36.59 -26.56
N GLN A 155 -27.44 -37.10 -25.36
CA GLN A 155 -27.45 -38.54 -25.09
C GLN A 155 -28.86 -39.12 -25.28
N ALA A 156 -29.88 -38.46 -24.74
CA ALA A 156 -31.28 -38.84 -24.93
C ALA A 156 -31.71 -38.77 -26.41
N ALA A 157 -31.27 -37.75 -27.14
CA ALA A 157 -31.53 -37.62 -28.58
C ALA A 157 -30.76 -38.65 -29.41
N ALA A 158 -29.52 -38.99 -29.04
CA ALA A 158 -28.72 -40.02 -29.71
C ALA A 158 -29.29 -41.43 -29.45
N GLU A 159 -29.80 -41.69 -28.24
CA GLU A 159 -30.53 -42.91 -27.91
C GLU A 159 -31.86 -43.01 -28.69
N ALA A 160 -32.63 -41.91 -28.74
CA ALA A 160 -33.87 -41.83 -29.50
C ALA A 160 -33.64 -41.90 -31.03
N ALA A 161 -32.52 -41.37 -31.50
CA ALA A 161 -32.15 -41.39 -32.91
C ALA A 161 -31.45 -42.69 -33.32
N ALA A 162 -30.84 -43.44 -32.41
CA ALA A 162 -30.49 -44.84 -32.63
C ALA A 162 -31.76 -45.69 -32.85
N THR A 163 -32.90 -45.29 -32.27
CA THR A 163 -34.21 -45.89 -32.54
C THR A 163 -34.92 -45.37 -33.80
N THR A 164 -34.58 -44.18 -34.33
CA THR A 164 -35.32 -43.52 -35.43
C THR A 164 -34.49 -43.07 -36.66
N GLY A 165 -33.17 -43.21 -36.66
CA GLY A 165 -32.29 -43.05 -37.82
C GLY A 165 -31.83 -41.63 -38.18
N VAL A 166 -31.85 -40.65 -37.25
CA VAL A 166 -31.45 -39.25 -37.52
C VAL A 166 -30.12 -38.90 -36.84
N THR A 167 -29.29 -38.03 -37.42
CA THR A 167 -27.94 -37.71 -36.89
C THR A 167 -27.86 -36.29 -36.31
N VAL A 168 -27.37 -36.18 -35.08
CA VAL A 168 -26.96 -34.90 -34.45
C VAL A 168 -25.46 -34.70 -34.69
N THR A 169 -25.01 -33.46 -34.94
CA THR A 169 -23.65 -33.18 -35.44
C THR A 169 -22.65 -32.83 -34.31
N PRO A 170 -21.48 -33.50 -34.22
CA PRO A 170 -20.49 -33.30 -33.16
C PRO A 170 -19.77 -31.94 -33.18
N ALA A 171 -19.84 -31.21 -34.29
CA ALA A 171 -19.15 -29.92 -34.46
C ALA A 171 -19.65 -28.81 -33.52
N GLN A 172 -20.92 -28.86 -33.09
CA GLN A 172 -21.49 -27.84 -32.19
C GLN A 172 -21.03 -28.02 -30.74
N ALA A 173 -20.82 -29.27 -30.30
CA ALA A 173 -20.30 -29.59 -28.97
C ALA A 173 -18.85 -29.11 -28.78
N GLU A 174 -18.03 -29.20 -29.83
CA GLU A 174 -16.63 -28.76 -29.79
C GLU A 174 -16.50 -27.23 -29.61
N VAL A 175 -17.39 -26.45 -30.22
CA VAL A 175 -17.38 -24.97 -30.11
C VAL A 175 -17.72 -24.51 -28.68
N LEU A 176 -18.66 -25.17 -28.01
CA LEU A 176 -18.99 -24.89 -26.61
C LEU A 176 -17.87 -25.28 -25.66
N ALA A 177 -17.27 -26.46 -25.84
CA ALA A 177 -16.11 -26.90 -25.05
C ALA A 177 -14.93 -25.91 -25.16
N GLN A 178 -14.67 -25.38 -26.36
CA GLN A 178 -13.65 -24.33 -26.57
C GLN A 178 -14.01 -23.00 -25.90
N ALA A 179 -15.29 -22.64 -25.82
CA ALA A 179 -15.75 -21.43 -25.13
C ALA A 179 -15.60 -21.56 -23.61
N GLU A 180 -15.94 -22.71 -23.03
CA GLU A 180 -15.75 -23.03 -21.61
C GLU A 180 -14.27 -23.00 -21.21
N GLU A 181 -13.40 -23.61 -22.02
CA GLU A 181 -11.96 -23.62 -21.73
C GLU A 181 -11.37 -22.19 -21.74
N ARG A 182 -11.83 -21.33 -22.66
CA ARG A 182 -11.43 -19.92 -22.70
C ARG A 182 -11.91 -19.15 -21.48
N LEU A 183 -13.12 -19.43 -21.02
CA LEU A 183 -13.71 -18.79 -19.82
C LEU A 183 -12.98 -19.24 -18.55
N ALA A 184 -12.71 -20.54 -18.41
CA ALA A 184 -11.94 -21.11 -17.30
C ALA A 184 -10.51 -20.54 -17.24
N LYS A 185 -9.85 -20.38 -18.39
CA LYS A 185 -8.55 -19.70 -18.47
C LYS A 185 -8.63 -18.23 -18.07
N ALA A 186 -9.71 -17.52 -18.40
CA ALA A 186 -9.90 -16.12 -17.99
C ALA A 186 -10.12 -15.98 -16.47
N GLU A 187 -10.87 -16.89 -15.86
CA GLU A 187 -11.13 -16.90 -14.42
C GLU A 187 -9.88 -17.27 -13.60
N ALA A 188 -9.16 -18.32 -14.01
CA ALA A 188 -7.89 -18.69 -13.38
C ALA A 188 -6.89 -17.51 -13.41
N ARG A 189 -6.91 -16.73 -14.49
CA ARG A 189 -6.11 -15.49 -14.59
C ARG A 189 -6.60 -14.42 -13.61
N LEU A 190 -7.90 -14.17 -13.51
CA LEU A 190 -8.45 -13.19 -12.54
C LEU A 190 -8.12 -13.57 -11.09
N ARG A 191 -8.26 -14.85 -10.71
CA ARG A 191 -7.88 -15.34 -9.37
C ARG A 191 -6.37 -15.26 -9.13
N SER A 192 -5.55 -15.53 -10.15
CA SER A 192 -4.09 -15.40 -10.03
C SER A 192 -3.65 -13.94 -9.83
N TRP A 193 -4.42 -12.96 -10.31
CA TRP A 193 -4.09 -11.54 -10.18
C TRP A 193 -4.24 -11.02 -8.74
N THR A 194 -5.26 -11.44 -8.01
CA THR A 194 -5.46 -11.03 -6.61
C THR A 194 -4.50 -11.76 -5.64
N GLY A 195 -4.03 -12.95 -6.03
CA GLY A 195 -3.02 -13.70 -5.30
C GLY A 195 -1.56 -13.29 -5.58
N ALA A 196 -1.31 -12.52 -6.64
CA ALA A 196 0.04 -12.19 -7.08
C ALA A 196 0.83 -11.41 -6.00
N PRO A 197 2.08 -11.78 -5.72
CA PRO A 197 2.91 -11.09 -4.73
C PRO A 197 3.11 -9.61 -5.08
N GLU A 198 3.13 -9.26 -6.37
CA GLU A 198 3.21 -7.87 -6.84
C GLU A 198 1.95 -7.06 -6.49
N TYR A 199 0.76 -7.68 -6.59
CA TYR A 199 -0.50 -7.02 -6.22
C TYR A 199 -0.55 -6.73 -4.72
N ARG A 200 -0.14 -7.70 -3.88
CA ARG A 200 -0.06 -7.50 -2.42
C ARG A 200 0.95 -6.41 -2.05
N ALA A 201 2.12 -6.41 -2.68
CA ALA A 201 3.12 -5.36 -2.46
C ALA A 201 2.60 -3.98 -2.87
N TRP A 202 1.91 -3.88 -4.01
CA TRP A 202 1.32 -2.65 -4.50
C TRP A 202 0.18 -2.15 -3.60
N LYS A 203 -0.74 -3.04 -3.17
CA LYS A 203 -1.80 -2.73 -2.21
C LYS A 203 -1.21 -2.15 -0.92
N ARG A 204 -0.18 -2.81 -0.38
CA ARG A 204 0.52 -2.33 0.82
C ARG A 204 1.14 -0.95 0.61
N ALA A 205 1.84 -0.74 -0.50
CA ALA A 205 2.45 0.54 -0.81
C ALA A 205 1.41 1.65 -0.99
N LEU A 206 0.29 1.36 -1.66
CA LEU A 206 -0.79 2.31 -1.86
C LEU A 206 -1.50 2.63 -0.53
N SER A 207 -1.74 1.62 0.31
CA SER A 207 -2.35 1.81 1.64
C SER A 207 -1.50 2.73 2.51
N ILE A 208 -0.18 2.53 2.53
CA ILE A 208 0.76 3.42 3.22
C ILE A 208 0.68 4.84 2.64
N TRP A 209 0.67 4.99 1.32
CA TRP A 209 0.61 6.32 0.70
C TRP A 209 -0.69 7.06 1.01
N ILE A 210 -1.84 6.36 0.97
CA ILE A 210 -3.14 6.93 1.33
C ILE A 210 -3.17 7.27 2.82
N GLY A 211 -2.64 6.41 3.70
CA GLY A 211 -2.49 6.67 5.12
C GLY A 211 -1.71 7.94 5.41
N LEU A 212 -0.55 8.10 4.78
CA LEU A 212 0.26 9.32 4.87
C LEU A 212 -0.52 10.55 4.40
N LEU A 213 -1.23 10.46 3.28
CA LEU A 213 -2.05 11.56 2.76
C LEU A 213 -3.18 11.94 3.73
N VAL A 214 -3.92 10.95 4.25
CA VAL A 214 -5.02 11.17 5.20
C VAL A 214 -4.50 11.75 6.51
N GLY A 215 -3.40 11.21 7.04
CA GLY A 215 -2.74 11.75 8.23
C GLY A 215 -2.34 13.21 8.07
N LEU A 216 -1.77 13.57 6.91
CA LEU A 216 -1.45 14.97 6.56
C LEU A 216 -2.69 15.86 6.50
N VAL A 217 -3.76 15.40 5.85
CA VAL A 217 -5.02 16.16 5.77
C VAL A 217 -5.59 16.40 7.17
N VAL A 218 -5.65 15.37 8.01
CA VAL A 218 -6.16 15.46 9.38
C VAL A 218 -5.32 16.41 10.22
N ALA A 219 -3.98 16.31 10.15
CA ALA A 219 -3.09 17.19 10.89
C ALA A 219 -3.22 18.66 10.46
N ILE A 220 -3.28 18.93 9.16
CA ILE A 220 -3.41 20.30 8.64
C ILE A 220 -4.78 20.90 8.95
N MET A 221 -5.86 20.15 8.75
CA MET A 221 -7.22 20.65 8.99
C MET A 221 -7.50 20.84 10.48
N GLY A 222 -6.98 19.93 11.31
CA GLY A 222 -7.13 19.96 12.76
C GLY A 222 -6.09 20.81 13.50
N ASP A 223 -5.16 21.46 12.78
CA ASP A 223 -4.04 22.21 13.39
C ASP A 223 -3.27 21.37 14.43
N LEU A 224 -3.08 20.09 14.12
CA LEU A 224 -2.44 19.14 15.03
C LEU A 224 -0.92 19.26 14.89
N GLY A 225 -0.25 19.42 16.02
CA GLY A 225 1.20 19.52 16.07
C GLY A 225 1.76 18.82 17.30
N MET A 226 2.52 17.76 17.09
CA MET A 226 3.14 16.97 18.13
C MET A 226 4.20 17.77 18.87
N PHE A 227 4.99 18.60 18.18
CA PHE A 227 6.11 19.34 18.78
C PHE A 227 5.64 20.33 19.82
N HIS A 228 4.64 21.17 19.52
CA HIS A 228 4.16 22.13 20.51
C HIS A 228 3.48 21.43 21.70
N ILE A 229 2.81 20.30 21.46
CA ILE A 229 2.22 19.44 22.49
C ILE A 229 3.30 18.89 23.45
N ILE A 230 4.47 18.49 22.92
CA ILE A 230 5.61 18.02 23.71
C ILE A 230 6.57 19.13 24.15
N GLY A 231 6.15 20.40 24.09
CA GLY A 231 6.93 21.53 24.59
C GLY A 231 8.10 21.97 23.70
N VAL A 232 8.21 21.45 22.47
CA VAL A 232 9.26 21.81 21.52
C VAL A 232 8.76 22.93 20.60
N PRO A 233 9.41 24.12 20.59
CA PRO A 233 9.00 25.21 19.72
C PRO A 233 9.35 24.88 18.26
N ALA A 234 8.33 24.84 17.40
CA ALA A 234 8.48 24.62 15.96
C ALA A 234 7.49 25.49 15.17
N PRO A 235 7.82 25.88 13.92
CA PRO A 235 6.85 26.50 13.03
C PRO A 235 5.67 25.56 12.76
N ARG A 236 4.44 26.10 12.75
CA ARG A 236 3.19 25.34 12.53
C ARG A 236 3.24 24.42 11.31
N LEU A 237 3.77 24.89 10.17
CA LEU A 237 3.89 24.07 8.97
C LEU A 237 4.74 22.82 9.21
N LEU A 238 5.91 22.98 9.84
CA LEU A 238 6.80 21.86 10.12
C LEU A 238 6.13 20.88 11.10
N ASP A 239 5.52 21.42 12.15
CA ASP A 239 4.86 20.62 13.18
C ASP A 239 3.68 19.81 12.60
N MET A 240 2.80 20.43 11.83
CA MET A 240 1.67 19.75 11.17
C MET A 240 2.14 18.70 10.16
N LEU A 241 3.17 18.99 9.35
CA LEU A 241 3.69 18.03 8.37
C LEU A 241 4.29 16.80 9.05
N VAL A 242 5.13 17.00 10.06
CA VAL A 242 5.74 15.89 10.81
C VAL A 242 4.67 15.08 11.52
N THR A 243 3.72 15.75 12.18
CA THR A 243 2.61 15.10 12.89
C THR A 243 1.74 14.29 11.94
N GLY A 244 1.36 14.86 10.80
CA GLY A 244 0.55 14.19 9.80
C GLY A 244 1.24 12.98 9.17
N LEU A 245 2.54 13.08 8.88
CA LEU A 245 3.33 11.94 8.38
C LEU A 245 3.42 10.82 9.42
N ILE A 246 3.64 11.16 10.68
CA ILE A 246 3.74 10.17 11.76
C ILE A 246 2.39 9.48 11.97
N ILE A 247 1.30 10.24 12.08
CA ILE A 247 -0.06 9.70 12.24
C ILE A 247 -0.42 8.82 11.04
N GLY A 248 -0.13 9.29 9.82
CA GLY A 248 -0.47 8.59 8.58
C GLY A 248 0.38 7.36 8.29
N ALA A 249 1.57 7.25 8.89
CA ALA A 249 2.40 6.05 8.82
C ALA A 249 1.89 4.90 9.71
N GLY A 250 0.90 5.18 10.57
CA GLY A 250 0.28 4.21 11.48
C GLY A 250 0.91 4.20 12.88
N PRO A 251 0.41 3.32 13.77
CA PRO A 251 0.79 3.32 15.20
C PRO A 251 2.22 2.85 15.46
N GLY A 252 2.84 2.08 14.56
CA GLY A 252 4.21 1.56 14.73
C GLY A 252 5.26 2.67 14.95
N PRO A 253 5.37 3.64 14.02
CA PRO A 253 6.21 4.82 14.21
C PRO A 253 5.88 5.61 15.48
N MET A 254 4.60 5.82 15.79
CA MET A 254 4.16 6.51 17.03
C MET A 254 4.66 5.81 18.30
N HIS A 255 4.51 4.50 18.40
CA HIS A 255 5.01 3.72 19.55
C HIS A 255 6.53 3.83 19.71
N SER A 256 7.26 3.83 18.60
CA SER A 256 8.72 3.99 18.61
C SER A 256 9.13 5.37 19.13
N ILE A 257 8.42 6.43 18.71
CA ILE A 257 8.67 7.80 19.16
C ILE A 257 8.36 7.94 20.66
N ILE A 258 7.21 7.42 21.12
CA ILE A 258 6.86 7.44 22.54
C ILE A 258 7.94 6.74 23.37
N GLY A 259 8.40 5.57 22.93
CA GLY A 259 9.46 4.83 23.62
C GLY A 259 10.79 5.59 23.70
N ILE A 260 11.18 6.26 22.61
CA ILE A 260 12.41 7.09 22.58
C ILE A 260 12.28 8.30 23.52
N LEU A 261 11.14 8.99 23.51
CA LEU A 261 10.89 10.15 24.37
C LEU A 261 10.85 9.79 25.85
N GLN A 262 10.21 8.65 26.18
CA GLN A 262 10.18 8.11 27.54
C GLN A 262 11.60 7.72 28.01
N SER A 263 12.33 6.96 27.19
CA SER A 263 13.71 6.57 27.50
C SER A 263 14.64 7.78 27.70
N GLY A 264 14.46 8.83 26.89
CA GLY A 264 15.19 10.09 27.05
C GLY A 264 14.86 10.81 28.35
N LYS A 265 13.58 10.87 28.73
CA LYS A 265 13.13 11.45 30.00
C LYS A 265 13.75 10.71 31.20
N ASP A 266 13.72 9.38 31.16
CA ASP A 266 14.26 8.56 32.24
C ASP A 266 15.78 8.70 32.33
N ALA A 267 16.49 8.77 31.20
CA ALA A 267 17.93 9.02 31.18
C ALA A 267 18.30 10.38 31.82
N VAL A 268 17.55 11.44 31.49
CA VAL A 268 17.76 12.78 32.07
C VAL A 268 17.45 12.79 33.57
N ASN A 269 16.36 12.13 33.99
CA ASN A 269 16.00 12.02 35.41
C ASN A 269 17.08 11.27 36.20
N ASN A 270 17.56 10.14 35.69
CA ASN A 270 18.64 9.36 36.32
C ASN A 270 19.94 10.17 36.41
N LEU A 271 20.29 10.95 35.38
CA LEU A 271 21.44 11.87 35.42
C LEU A 271 21.26 12.98 36.45
N ALA A 272 20.05 13.56 36.55
CA ALA A 272 19.73 14.57 37.55
C ALA A 272 19.80 14.01 38.98
N GLU A 273 19.33 12.78 39.19
CA GLU A 273 19.45 12.06 40.47
C GLU A 273 20.91 11.75 40.81
N LEU A 274 21.71 11.28 39.84
CA LEU A 274 23.14 11.06 40.03
C LEU A 274 23.88 12.36 40.38
N ALA A 275 23.55 13.47 39.71
CA ALA A 275 24.13 14.78 40.01
C ALA A 275 23.75 15.27 41.41
N ARG A 276 22.48 15.08 41.83
CA ARG A 276 22.03 15.39 43.19
C ARG A 276 22.71 14.50 44.23
N GLY A 277 22.83 13.20 43.97
CA GLY A 277 23.52 12.25 44.85
C GLY A 277 24.99 12.60 45.02
N LYS A 278 25.66 13.00 43.93
CA LYS A 278 27.04 13.52 43.98
C LYS A 278 27.12 14.80 44.82
N ALA A 279 26.25 15.77 44.58
CA ALA A 279 26.24 17.03 45.34
C ALA A 279 26.01 16.79 46.85
N VAL A 280 25.12 15.87 47.22
CA VAL A 280 24.88 15.49 48.62
C VAL A 280 26.10 14.78 49.22
N ARG A 281 26.74 13.88 48.48
CA ARG A 281 27.96 13.19 48.92
C ARG A 281 29.12 14.16 49.13
N ASP A 282 29.31 15.10 48.21
CA ASP A 282 30.36 16.12 48.29
C ASP A 282 30.11 17.04 49.51
N ALA A 283 28.86 17.42 49.77
CA ALA A 283 28.47 18.20 50.96
C ALA A 283 28.70 17.42 52.27
N ALA A 284 28.35 16.13 52.31
CA ALA A 284 28.59 15.28 53.48
C ALA A 284 30.09 15.08 53.76
N GLN A 285 30.90 14.93 52.70
CA GLN A 285 32.34 14.78 52.82
C GLN A 285 33.01 16.09 53.29
N ALA A 286 32.54 17.25 52.82
CA ALA A 286 32.99 18.54 53.32
C ALA A 286 32.71 18.72 54.83
N LEU A 287 31.53 18.27 55.30
CA LEU A 287 31.19 18.30 56.73
C LEU A 287 32.05 17.36 57.57
N LEU A 288 32.38 16.16 57.06
CA LEU A 288 33.29 15.22 57.74
C LEU A 288 34.72 15.75 57.84
N ILE A 289 35.22 16.43 56.80
CA ILE A 289 36.53 17.08 56.85
C ILE A 289 36.51 18.22 57.88
N GLN A 290 35.42 18.99 57.94
CA GLN A 290 35.28 20.09 58.90
C GLN A 290 35.19 19.61 60.37
N SER A 291 34.65 18.42 60.61
CA SER A 291 34.58 17.85 61.97
C SER A 291 35.88 17.20 62.44
N GLN A 292 36.78 16.79 61.55
CA GLN A 292 38.09 16.23 61.90
C GLN A 292 39.19 17.30 62.13
N VAL A 293 38.94 18.55 61.73
CA VAL A 293 39.89 19.68 61.89
C VAL A 293 39.63 20.47 63.19
N LYS A 294 38.65 20.06 64.00
CA LYS A 294 38.44 20.57 65.36
C LYS A 294 38.93 19.57 66.39
#